data_AF-A0A2V2EJI6-F1
#
_entry.id   AF-A0A2V2EJI6-F1
#
_cell.length_a   1.000
_cell.length_b   1.000
_cell.length_c   1.000
_cell.angle_alpha   90.00
_cell.angle_beta   90.00
_cell.angle_gamma   90.00
#
_symmetry.space_group_name_H-M   'P 1'
#
loop_
_entity.id
_entity.type
_entity.pdbx_description
1 polymer ?
#
loop_
_entity_poly.entity_id
_entity_poly.type
_entity_poly.pdbx_seq_one_letter_code
_entity_poly.pdbx_strand_id
1 'polypeptide(L)' 'MAKSGTNKKYTGEFKQMVVETMRKELLSYQETARRFEVRSDTQVKNWERIYLEEGPEGLYIERRGRKSTGRPKK' A
#
# COMPACT_ATOMS: atom_id res chain seq x y z
N MET A 1 -23.78 -5.46 -6.90
CA MET A 1 -22.74 -5.48 -7.96
C MET A 1 -21.36 -5.70 -7.33
N ALA A 2 -20.67 -6.79 -7.66
CA ALA A 2 -19.29 -6.99 -7.22
C ALA A 2 -18.38 -6.09 -8.08
N LYS A 3 -17.90 -4.98 -7.51
CA LYS A 3 -16.86 -4.17 -8.14
C LYS A 3 -15.56 -4.97 -8.08
N SER A 4 -15.29 -5.76 -9.12
CA SER A 4 -13.94 -6.25 -9.40
C SER A 4 -13.10 -5.05 -9.84
N GLY A 5 -12.77 -4.19 -8.87
CA GLY A 5 -11.81 -3.13 -9.07
C GLY A 5 -10.46 -3.80 -9.26
N THR A 6 -9.91 -3.70 -10.46
CA THR A 6 -8.50 -3.93 -10.74
C THR A 6 -7.71 -3.20 -9.67
N ASN A 7 -7.23 -3.96 -8.68
CA ASN A 7 -6.38 -3.39 -7.66
C ASN A 7 -5.12 -2.94 -8.37
N LYS A 8 -4.88 -1.64 -8.46
CA LYS A 8 -3.55 -1.11 -8.78
C LYS A 8 -2.59 -1.79 -7.79
N LYS A 9 -1.84 -2.76 -8.29
CA LYS A 9 -0.81 -3.43 -7.51
C LYS A 9 0.38 -2.49 -7.52
N TYR A 10 0.61 -1.84 -6.39
CA TYR A 10 1.84 -1.12 -6.17
C TYR A 10 2.92 -2.15 -5.82
N THR A 11 4.02 -2.16 -6.58
CA THR A 11 5.19 -2.99 -6.27
C THR A 11 5.82 -2.52 -4.94
N GLY A 12 6.56 -3.40 -4.27
CA GLY A 12 7.27 -3.04 -3.03
C GLY A 12 8.20 -1.83 -3.23
N GLU A 13 8.91 -1.81 -4.37
CA GLU A 13 9.78 -0.71 -4.78
C GLU A 13 9.02 0.62 -4.89
N PHE A 14 7.84 0.61 -5.50
CA PHE A 14 7.02 1.82 -5.61
C PHE A 14 6.61 2.33 -4.23
N LYS A 15 6.10 1.46 -3.36
CA LYS A 15 5.69 1.84 -2.00
C LYS A 15 6.86 2.42 -1.21
N GLN A 16 8.03 1.80 -1.32
CA GLN A 16 9.26 2.27 -0.67
C GLN A 16 9.63 3.68 -1.17
N MET A 17 9.66 3.88 -2.49
CA MET A 17 9.95 5.19 -3.09
C MET A 17 8.97 6.27 -2.61
N VAL A 18 7.69 5.96 -2.49
CA VAL A 18 6.67 6.89 -1.98
C VAL A 18 6.96 7.29 -0.53
N VAL A 19 7.22 6.31 0.36
CA VAL A 19 7.47 6.57 1.78
C VAL A 19 8.80 7.30 1.99
N GLU A 20 9.86 6.91 1.29
CA GLU A 20 11.16 7.59 1.38
C GLU A 20 11.07 9.04 0.90
N THR A 21 10.40 9.29 -0.23
CA THR A 21 10.20 10.65 -0.75
C THR A 21 9.36 11.48 0.22
N MET A 22 8.27 10.92 0.75
CA MET A 22 7.43 11.60 1.73
C MET A 22 8.25 12.03 2.96
N ARG A 23 9.10 11.16 3.50
CA ARG A 23 9.92 11.47 4.68
C ARG A 23 11.07 12.43 4.36
N LYS A 24 11.68 12.30 3.19
CA LYS A 24 12.78 13.17 2.74
C LYS A 24 12.32 14.59 2.44
N GLU A 25 11.16 14.73 1.78
CA GLU A 25 10.56 16.03 1.43
C GLU A 25 9.58 16.54 2.51
N LEU A 26 9.38 15.80 3.61
CA LEU A 26 8.45 16.11 4.71
C LEU A 26 7.03 16.42 4.22
N LEU A 27 6.55 15.65 3.23
CA LEU A 27 5.23 15.82 2.64
C LEU A 27 4.13 15.27 3.55
N SER A 28 2.96 15.90 3.49
CA SER A 28 1.76 15.35 4.11
C SER A 28 1.20 14.18 3.30
N TYR A 29 0.52 13.23 3.96
CA TYR A 29 -0.04 12.04 3.32
C TYR A 29 -0.96 12.36 2.12
N GLN A 30 -1.73 13.44 2.19
CA GLN A 30 -2.58 13.89 1.08
C GLN A 30 -1.75 14.37 -0.11
N GLU A 31 -0.69 15.13 0.14
CA GLU A 31 0.19 15.66 -0.90
C GLU A 31 0.95 14.53 -1.58
N THR A 32 1.47 13.58 -0.79
CA THR A 32 2.10 12.36 -1.29
C THR A 32 1.13 11.53 -2.11
N ALA A 33 -0.11 11.34 -1.65
CA ALA A 33 -1.12 10.60 -2.40
C ALA A 33 -1.45 11.27 -3.73
N ARG A 34 -1.53 12.61 -3.76
CA ARG A 34 -1.77 13.36 -5.00
C ARG A 34 -0.58 13.28 -5.96
N ARG A 35 0.65 13.43 -5.46
CA ARG A 35 1.88 13.44 -6.26
C ARG A 35 2.17 12.08 -6.90
N PHE A 36 1.91 11.00 -6.18
CA PHE A 36 2.14 9.62 -6.65
C PHE A 36 0.87 8.93 -7.16
N GLU A 37 -0.22 9.68 -7.35
CA GLU A 37 -1.53 9.17 -7.79
C GLU A 37 -1.99 7.93 -7.00
N VAL A 38 -1.74 7.96 -5.69
CA VAL A 38 -2.20 6.93 -4.75
C VAL A 38 -3.68 7.17 -4.50
N ARG A 39 -4.46 6.10 -4.61
CA ARG A 39 -5.93 6.16 -4.51
C ARG A 39 -6.45 6.76 -3.19
N SER A 40 -5.68 6.66 -2.11
CA SER A 40 -6.07 7.14 -0.78
C SER A 40 -4.83 7.45 0.05
N ASP A 41 -4.86 8.55 0.81
CA ASP A 41 -3.86 8.91 1.82
C ASP A 41 -3.68 7.78 2.86
N THR A 42 -4.77 7.06 3.15
CA THR A 42 -4.76 5.94 4.09
C THR A 42 -3.85 4.80 3.61
N GLN A 43 -3.65 4.62 2.30
CA GLN A 43 -2.65 3.66 1.79
C GLN A 43 -1.24 4.10 2.17
N VAL A 44 -0.93 5.38 1.98
CA VAL A 44 0.38 5.96 2.31
C VAL A 44 0.67 5.83 3.80
N LYS A 45 -0.31 6.14 4.66
CA LYS A 45 -0.20 5.97 6.12
C LYS A 45 0.06 4.52 6.53
N ASN A 46 -0.59 3.56 5.89
CA ASN A 46 -0.32 2.15 6.15
C ASN A 46 1.09 1.74 5.70
N TRP A 47 1.58 2.24 4.56
CA TRP A 47 2.94 1.96 4.11
C TRP A 47 3.98 2.57 5.05
N GLU A 48 3.80 3.80 5.50
CA GLU A 48 4.70 4.40 6.49
C GLU A 48 4.75 3.57 7.78
N ARG A 49 3.59 3.14 8.28
CA ARG A 49 3.53 2.29 9.46
C ARG A 49 4.33 0.99 9.27
N ILE A 50 4.13 0.29 8.14
CA ILE A 50 4.89 -0.93 7.82
C ILE A 50 6.38 -0.64 7.70
N TYR A 51 6.75 0.47 7.07
CA TYR A 51 8.14 0.90 6.94
C TYR A 51 8.80 1.16 8.30
N LEU A 52 8.05 1.70 9.27
CA LEU A 52 8.54 1.94 10.62
C LEU A 52 8.59 0.67 11.48
N GLU A 53 7.63 -0.24 11.34
CA GLU A 53 7.56 -1.48 12.14
C GLU A 53 8.48 -2.58 11.60
N GLU A 54 8.57 -2.74 10.28
CA GLU A 54 9.22 -3.88 9.61
C GLU A 54 10.30 -3.46 8.61
N GLY A 55 10.45 -2.16 8.35
CA GLY A 55 11.40 -1.66 7.35
C GLY A 55 10.88 -1.74 5.92
N PRO A 56 11.75 -1.41 4.93
CA PRO A 56 11.38 -1.44 3.51
C PRO A 56 10.91 -2.82 3.07
N GLU A 57 11.50 -3.90 3.60
CA GLU A 57 11.14 -5.30 3.30
C GLU A 57 9.65 -5.58 3.55
N GLY A 58 9.07 -5.00 4.62
CA GLY A 58 7.64 -5.13 4.93
C GLY A 58 6.73 -4.61 3.81
N LEU A 59 7.17 -3.65 3.01
CA LEU A 59 6.40 -3.11 1.88
C LEU A 59 6.37 -4.05 0.67
N TYR A 60 7.39 -4.91 0.53
CA TYR A 60 7.45 -5.96 -0.50
C TYR A 60 6.56 -7.16 -0.15
N ILE A 61 6.21 -7.32 1.12
CA ILE A 61 5.29 -8.38 1.55
C ILE A 61 3.87 -8.05 1.08
N GLU A 62 3.37 -8.80 0.08
CA GLU A 62 1.96 -8.76 -0.30
C GLU A 62 1.09 -9.42 0.79
N ARG A 63 0.76 -8.67 1.85
CA ARG A 63 -0.20 -9.12 2.89
C ARG A 63 -1.63 -9.20 2.41
N ARG A 64 -1.91 -8.75 1.19
CA ARG A 64 -3.26 -8.76 0.61
C ARG A 64 -3.60 -10.15 0.06
N GLY A 65 -3.56 -11.14 0.93
CA GLY A 65 -4.10 -12.45 0.72
C GLY A 65 -5.33 -12.63 1.60
N ARG A 66 -6.53 -12.33 1.08
CA ARG A 66 -7.62 -13.28 1.34
C ARG A 66 -7.23 -14.51 0.54
N LYS A 67 -6.50 -15.45 1.14
CA LYS A 67 -6.72 -16.83 0.79
C LYS A 67 -8.17 -17.09 1.20
N SER A 68 -9.11 -17.00 0.26
CA SER A 68 -10.45 -17.60 0.45
C SER A 68 -10.25 -19.11 0.43
N THR A 69 -9.57 -19.65 1.44
CA THR A 69 -9.65 -21.06 1.78
C THR A 69 -10.88 -21.19 2.68
N GLY A 70 -11.95 -21.77 2.14
CA GLY A 70 -13.05 -22.26 2.98
C GLY A 70 -14.42 -21.73 2.62
N ARG A 71 -14.93 -22.06 1.44
CA ARG A 71 -16.34 -22.47 1.36
C ARG A 71 -16.39 -23.80 0.62
N PRO A 72 -16.55 -24.95 1.31
CA PRO A 72 -16.81 -26.19 0.62
C PRO A 72 -18.14 -26.02 -0.12
N LYS A 73 -18.14 -26.28 -1.42
CA LYS A 73 -19.36 -26.33 -2.22
C LYS A 73 -20.02 -27.67 -1.87
N LYS A 74 -21.19 -27.59 -1.22
CA LYS A 74 -22.06 -28.74 -0.96
C LYS A 74 -22.79 -29.12 -2.24
#